data_AF-A0A3B0RCZ3-F1
#
_entry.id   AF-A0A3B0RCZ3-F1
#
_cell.length_a   1.000
_cell.length_b   1.000
_cell.length_c   1.000
_cell.angle_alpha   90.00
_cell.angle_beta   90.00
_cell.angle_gamma   90.00
#
_symmetry.space_group_name_H-M   'P 1'
#
loop_
_entity.id
_entity.type
_entity.pdbx_description
1 polymer ?
#
loop_
_entity_poly.entity_id
_entity_poly.type
_entity_poly.pdbx_seq_one_letter_code
_entity_poly.pdbx_strand_id
1 'polypeptide(L)'
;MVEDQGLMDDGYIVEMAKKNAKELARYYKVDIKTAFYITFRLLFEARRSITAIVGEYGAENWQRMSIAEKSVVCSEVVKGLLDKEKIEAFIKGRSKSLLQG
;
A
#
# COMPACT_ATOMS: atom_id res chain seq x y z
N MET A 1 26.49 4.57 15.62
CA MET A 1 25.27 3.76 15.81
C MET A 1 24.25 4.34 14.86
N VAL A 2 24.14 3.77 13.66
CA VAL A 2 23.15 4.21 12.67
C VAL A 2 21.90 3.41 12.96
N GLU A 3 20.89 4.07 13.51
CA GLU A 3 19.56 3.47 13.65
C GLU A 3 19.07 3.10 12.27
N ASP A 4 18.77 1.82 12.11
CA ASP A 4 18.33 1.14 10.91
C ASP A 4 16.97 1.73 10.48
N GLN A 5 17.01 2.79 9.69
CA GLN A 5 15.82 3.48 9.20
C GLN A 5 15.14 2.63 8.12
N GLY A 6 14.14 1.87 8.54
CA GLY A 6 12.87 1.87 7.83
C GLY A 6 12.60 0.72 6.86
N LEU A 7 13.17 -0.47 7.10
CA LEU A 7 12.45 -1.67 6.69
C LEU A 7 11.27 -1.81 7.64
N MET A 8 10.09 -1.31 7.27
CA MET A 8 8.85 -1.65 7.97
C MET A 8 8.77 -3.18 7.99
N ASP A 9 9.06 -3.81 9.13
CA ASP A 9 8.83 -5.23 9.26
C ASP A 9 7.33 -5.51 9.19
N ASP A 10 6.97 -6.77 8.96
CA ASP A 10 5.56 -7.15 8.85
C ASP A 10 4.79 -6.89 10.16
N GLY A 11 5.49 -6.76 11.29
CA GLY A 11 4.94 -6.36 12.59
C GLY A 11 4.44 -4.91 12.59
N TYR A 12 5.20 -3.97 12.00
CA TYR A 12 4.77 -2.58 11.86
C TYR A 12 3.50 -2.45 11.00
N ILE A 13 3.43 -3.20 9.90
CA ILE A 13 2.24 -3.21 9.02
C ILE A 13 1.02 -3.74 9.78
N VAL A 14 1.19 -4.80 10.57
CA VAL A 14 0.10 -5.37 11.39
C VAL A 14 -0.41 -4.36 12.41
N GLU A 15 0.47 -3.65 13.11
CA GLU A 15 0.06 -2.65 14.11
C GLU A 15 -0.65 -1.46 13.47
N MET A 16 -0.14 -0.96 12.33
CA MET A 16 -0.81 0.11 11.57
C MET A 16 -2.16 -0.35 11.01
N ALA A 17 -2.26 -1.60 10.54
CA ALA A 17 -3.51 -2.18 10.08
C ALA A 17 -4.55 -2.26 11.20
N LYS A 18 -4.16 -2.69 12.41
CA LYS A 18 -5.04 -2.72 13.60
C LYS A 18 -5.53 -1.32 13.98
N LYS A 19 -4.65 -0.31 13.92
CA LYS A 19 -5.01 1.09 14.20
C LYS A 19 -6.06 1.60 13.20
N ASN A 20 -5.78 1.46 11.91
CA ASN A 20 -6.64 1.96 10.84
C ASN A 20 -7.95 1.17 10.73
N ALA A 21 -7.94 -0.13 11.10
CA ALA A 21 -9.13 -0.97 11.08
C ALA A 21 -10.24 -0.44 11.99
N LYS A 22 -9.90 0.14 13.14
CA LYS A 22 -10.89 0.71 14.07
C LYS A 22 -11.66 1.88 13.45
N GLU A 23 -10.96 2.74 12.73
CA GLU A 23 -11.55 3.90 12.05
C GLU A 23 -12.41 3.45 10.87
N LEU A 24 -11.89 2.51 10.06
CA LEU A 24 -12.59 1.96 8.90
C LEU A 24 -13.85 1.19 9.31
N ALA A 25 -13.78 0.37 10.36
CA ALA A 25 -14.93 -0.33 10.93
C ALA A 25 -16.02 0.63 11.39
N ARG A 26 -15.64 1.73 12.07
CA ARG A 26 -16.59 2.75 12.54
C ARG A 26 -17.25 3.49 11.38
N TYR A 27 -16.46 3.95 10.41
CA TYR A 27 -16.94 4.79 9.32
C TYR A 27 -17.85 4.01 8.36
N TYR A 28 -17.43 2.81 7.96
CA TYR A 28 -18.14 1.99 6.98
C TYR A 28 -19.09 0.95 7.59
N LYS A 29 -19.19 0.90 8.93
CA LYS A 29 -20.03 -0.06 9.67
C LYS A 29 -19.74 -1.53 9.30
N VAL A 30 -18.48 -1.86 9.06
CA VAL A 30 -18.00 -3.23 8.80
C VAL A 30 -17.40 -3.84 10.08
N ASP A 31 -17.36 -5.16 10.18
CA ASP A 31 -16.74 -5.81 11.33
C ASP A 31 -15.22 -5.58 11.37
N ILE A 32 -14.65 -5.63 12.58
CA ILE A 32 -13.24 -5.29 12.81
C ILE A 32 -12.27 -6.23 12.11
N LYS A 33 -12.64 -7.51 11.88
CA LYS A 33 -11.77 -8.47 11.20
C LYS A 33 -11.71 -8.18 9.70
N THR A 34 -12.87 -7.91 9.08
CA THR A 34 -12.95 -7.47 7.69
C THR A 34 -12.19 -6.15 7.50
N ALA A 35 -12.39 -5.19 8.40
CA ALA A 35 -11.67 -3.91 8.35
C ALA A 35 -10.15 -4.09 8.45
N PHE A 36 -9.68 -4.96 9.36
CA PHE A 36 -8.27 -5.30 9.50
C PHE A 36 -7.71 -5.95 8.24
N TYR A 37 -8.43 -6.90 7.64
CA TYR A 37 -7.95 -7.56 6.43
C TYR A 37 -7.80 -6.56 5.28
N ILE A 38 -8.78 -5.67 5.11
CA ILE A 38 -8.73 -4.60 4.09
C ILE A 38 -7.53 -3.68 4.35
N THR A 39 -7.34 -3.18 5.57
CA THR A 39 -6.24 -2.25 5.87
C THR A 39 -4.88 -2.92 5.76
N PHE A 40 -4.74 -4.14 6.26
CA PHE A 40 -3.52 -4.94 6.14
C PHE A 40 -3.14 -5.17 4.68
N ARG A 41 -4.11 -5.58 3.85
CA ARG A 41 -3.87 -5.87 2.44
C ARG A 41 -3.45 -4.61 1.67
N LEU A 42 -4.10 -3.48 1.93
CA LEU A 42 -3.75 -2.20 1.31
C LEU A 42 -2.33 -1.75 1.68
N LEU A 43 -1.96 -1.82 2.97
CA LEU A 43 -0.62 -1.42 3.42
C LEU A 43 0.47 -2.34 2.83
N PHE A 44 0.20 -3.65 2.79
CA PHE A 44 1.13 -4.62 2.23
C PHE A 44 1.37 -4.40 0.73
N GLU A 45 0.30 -4.21 -0.05
CA GLU A 45 0.39 -3.98 -1.49
C GLU A 45 1.01 -2.61 -1.82
N ALA A 46 0.74 -1.58 -1.01
CA ALA A 46 1.39 -0.27 -1.13
C ALA A 46 2.91 -0.39 -0.93
N ARG A 47 3.35 -1.08 0.13
CA ARG A 47 4.79 -1.34 0.38
C ARG A 47 5.41 -2.08 -0.80
N ARG A 48 4.79 -3.17 -1.26
CA ARG A 48 5.31 -3.96 -2.39
C ARG A 48 5.46 -3.10 -3.65
N SER A 49 4.47 -2.28 -3.95
CA SER A 49 4.48 -1.42 -5.15
C SER A 49 5.55 -0.34 -5.05
N ILE A 50 5.72 0.31 -3.90
CA ILE A 50 6.79 1.29 -3.68
C ILE A 50 8.16 0.62 -3.80
N THR A 51 8.36 -0.55 -3.18
CA THR A 51 9.63 -1.28 -3.29
C THR A 51 9.96 -1.64 -4.74
N ALA A 52 8.98 -2.01 -5.55
CA ALA A 52 9.18 -2.27 -6.98
C ALA A 52 9.65 -1.00 -7.72
N ILE A 53 8.96 0.12 -7.52
CA ILE A 53 9.33 1.42 -8.11
C ILE A 53 10.75 1.83 -7.69
N VAL A 54 11.08 1.70 -6.41
CA VAL A 54 12.43 2.00 -5.89
C VAL A 54 13.48 1.07 -6.50
N GLY A 55 13.15 -0.21 -6.69
CA GLY A 55 14.02 -1.18 -7.34
C GLY A 55 14.31 -0.83 -8.80
N GLU A 56 13.29 -0.43 -9.56
CA GLU A 56 13.41 -0.05 -10.98
C GLU A 56 14.11 1.30 -11.16
N TYR A 57 13.76 2.29 -10.31
CA TYR A 57 14.32 3.64 -10.37
C TYR A 57 15.73 3.75 -9.76
N GLY A 58 16.09 2.80 -8.89
CA GLY A 58 17.34 2.76 -8.14
C GLY A 58 17.23 3.46 -6.79
N ALA A 59 17.70 2.78 -5.73
CA ALA A 59 17.60 3.25 -4.35
C ALA A 59 18.28 4.62 -4.13
N GLU A 60 19.41 4.87 -4.78
CA GLU A 60 20.11 6.16 -4.69
C GLU A 60 19.30 7.31 -5.31
N ASN A 61 18.63 7.05 -6.44
CA ASN A 61 17.78 8.05 -7.09
C ASN A 61 16.55 8.34 -6.23
N TRP A 62 15.94 7.31 -5.65
CA TRP A 62 14.87 7.47 -4.67
C TRP A 62 15.32 8.32 -3.47
N GLN A 63 16.51 8.08 -2.92
CA GLN A 63 17.03 8.85 -1.79
C GLN A 63 17.16 10.34 -2.13
N ARG A 64 17.61 10.67 -3.34
CA ARG A 64 17.78 12.04 -3.83
C ARG A 64 16.46 12.79 -4.09
N MET A 65 15.34 12.09 -4.24
CA MET A 65 14.03 12.73 -4.39
C MET A 65 13.65 13.52 -3.12
N SER A 66 13.09 14.69 -3.34
CA SER A 66 12.49 15.51 -2.29
C SER A 66 11.29 14.80 -1.65
N ILE A 67 10.90 15.28 -0.47
CA ILE A 67 9.70 14.78 0.24
C ILE A 67 8.45 14.98 -0.63
N ALA A 68 8.36 16.08 -1.37
CA ALA A 68 7.23 16.37 -2.26
C ALA A 68 7.13 15.34 -3.40
N GLU A 69 8.25 15.01 -4.04
CA GLU A 69 8.27 14.03 -5.14
C GLU A 69 7.96 12.61 -4.63
N LYS A 70 8.51 12.21 -3.49
CA LYS A 70 8.18 10.94 -2.83
C LYS A 70 6.69 10.86 -2.50
N SER A 71 6.12 11.96 -2.00
CA SER A 71 4.68 12.05 -1.69
C SER A 71 3.81 11.88 -2.93
N VAL A 72 4.19 12.47 -4.07
CA VAL A 72 3.49 12.27 -5.35
C VAL A 72 3.49 10.80 -5.76
N VAL A 73 4.65 10.13 -5.72
CA VAL A 73 4.74 8.70 -6.06
C VAL A 73 3.85 7.85 -5.13
N CYS A 74 3.94 8.05 -3.83
CA CYS A 74 3.11 7.33 -2.86
C CYS A 74 1.61 7.58 -3.09
N SER A 75 1.23 8.81 -3.47
CA SER A 75 -0.16 9.16 -3.77
C SER A 75 -0.69 8.44 -5.00
N GLU A 76 0.11 8.34 -6.07
CA GLU A 76 -0.27 7.60 -7.27
C GLU A 76 -0.41 6.10 -7.01
N VAL A 77 0.47 5.51 -6.19
CA VAL A 77 0.34 4.11 -5.74
C VAL A 77 -0.98 3.90 -4.99
N VAL A 78 -1.30 4.77 -4.02
CA VAL A 78 -2.54 4.66 -3.23
C VAL A 78 -3.77 4.84 -4.12
N LYS A 79 -3.78 5.79 -5.06
CA LYS A 79 -4.87 5.96 -6.03
C LYS A 79 -5.08 4.69 -6.85
N GLY A 80 -4.01 4.08 -7.36
CA GLY A 80 -4.08 2.83 -8.10
C GLY A 80 -4.63 1.66 -7.28
N LEU A 81 -4.30 1.61 -5.99
CA LEU A 81 -4.81 0.59 -5.07
C LEU A 81 -6.27 0.80 -4.65
N LEU A 82 -6.77 2.03 -4.72
CA LEU A 82 -8.15 2.41 -4.39
C LEU A 82 -9.03 2.56 -5.64
N ASP A 83 -8.51 2.25 -6.82
CA ASP A 83 -9.25 2.24 -8.07
C ASP A 83 -10.34 1.17 -8.00
N LYS A 84 -11.57 1.63 -7.76
CA LYS A 84 -12.75 0.79 -7.59
C LYS A 84 -12.97 -0.14 -8.78
N GLU A 85 -12.70 0.33 -10.00
CA GLU A 85 -12.90 -0.48 -11.21
C GLU A 85 -11.88 -1.61 -11.27
N LYS A 86 -10.61 -1.34 -10.93
CA LYS A 86 -9.56 -2.37 -10.86
C LYS A 86 -9.78 -3.34 -9.72
N ILE A 87 -10.21 -2.87 -8.55
CA ILE A 87 -10.58 -3.72 -7.41
C ILE A 87 -11.76 -4.62 -7.79
N GLU A 88 -12.81 -4.08 -8.40
CA GLU A 88 -13.95 -4.87 -8.86
C GLU A 88 -13.56 -5.87 -9.95
N ALA A 89 -12.69 -5.50 -10.89
CA ALA A 89 -12.18 -6.40 -11.91
C ALA A 89 -11.35 -7.56 -11.31
N PHE A 90 -10.54 -7.27 -10.28
CA PHE A 90 -9.78 -8.27 -9.53
C PHE A 90 -10.71 -9.22 -8.75
N ILE A 91 -11.67 -8.68 -7.98
CA ILE A 91 -12.66 -9.48 -7.23
C ILE A 91 -13.49 -10.36 -8.16
N LYS A 92 -13.85 -9.87 -9.34
CA LYS A 92 -14.62 -10.61 -10.36
C LYS A 92 -13.75 -11.61 -11.15
N GLY A 93 -12.48 -11.81 -10.79
CA GLY A 93 -11.57 -12.77 -11.45
C GLY A 93 -11.17 -12.40 -12.88
N ARG A 94 -11.36 -11.13 -13.29
CA ARG A 94 -11.09 -10.64 -14.65
C ARG A 94 -9.66 -10.11 -14.84
N SER A 95 -8.80 -10.19 -13.83
CA SER A 95 -7.47 -9.55 -13.83
C SER A 95 -6.41 -10.23 -14.70
N LYS A 96 -6.68 -11.40 -15.30
CA LYS A 96 -5.71 -12.03 -16.24
C LYS A 96 -5.37 -11.16 -17.46
N SER A 97 -6.13 -10.11 -17.75
CA SER A 97 -5.84 -9.17 -18.86
C SER A 97 -5.03 -7.92 -18.46
N LEU A 98 -4.83 -7.63 -17.17
CA LEU A 98 -4.12 -6.42 -16.71
C LEU A 98 -2.63 -6.63 -16.41
N LEU A 99 -2.14 -7.87 -16.49
CA LEU A 99 -0.73 -8.24 -16.27
C LEU A 99 0.00 -8.61 -17.57
N GLN A 100 -0.60 -8.31 -18.73
CA GLN A 100 -0.03 -8.54 -20.06
C GLN A 100 0.03 -7.26 -20.91
N GLY A 101 0.28 -6.11 -20.26
CA GLY A 101 0.61 -4.85 -20.93
C GLY A 101 2.10 -4.56 -20.77
#